data_AF-T1BC35-F1
#
_entry.id   AF-T1BC35-F1
#
_cell.length_a   1.000
_cell.length_b   1.000
_cell.length_c   1.000
_cell.angle_alpha   90.00
_cell.angle_beta   90.00
_cell.angle_gamma   90.00
#
_symmetry.space_group_name_H-M   'P 1'
#
loop_
_entity.id
_entity.type
_entity.pdbx_description
1 polymer ?
#
loop_
_entity_poly.entity_id
_entity_poly.type
_entity_poly.pdbx_seq_one_letter_code
_entity_poly.pdbx_strand_id
1 'polypeptide(L)'
;MARLVIVVEKSTDWGSYYPSDNVVPATDYLREPVGGDERTHVINLCRSYKYLGTGYYVSLLGEARGHRVIPSVRTINDLRRRSLYGLDVEDLNQKLANFLPAGGRDTTDFGILVYFGETSYPQLRDLARGVFESFPAPLLRIEFERERMWRISAIKPIGLHTLDDAQEDAFAQTLDSFARKLWRKPRARRLYRYDIAMLVDPNEVMPPSNKKALKSSSPPARNWASRSIRSARVITRASPSTTACSSAKPRRLITIPTVSRTRPSARAWW
;
A
#
# COMPACT_ATOMS: atom_id res chain seq x y z
N MET A 1 13.44 6.90 16.01
CA MET A 1 12.02 7.28 15.82
C MET A 1 11.70 7.19 14.31
N ALA A 2 10.52 7.58 13.83
CA ALA A 2 10.29 7.66 12.39
C ALA A 2 10.62 9.09 11.93
N ARG A 3 11.62 9.24 11.05
CA ARG A 3 12.04 10.55 10.52
C ARG A 3 11.27 10.86 9.25
N LEU A 4 10.81 12.11 9.09
CA LEU A 4 10.25 12.60 7.84
C LEU A 4 11.30 13.46 7.14
N VAL A 5 11.53 13.21 5.85
CA VAL A 5 12.40 14.00 4.99
C VAL A 5 11.57 14.46 3.80
N ILE A 6 11.57 15.76 3.54
CA ILE A 6 10.90 16.37 2.39
C ILE A 6 11.98 16.74 1.39
N VAL A 7 11.92 16.15 0.20
CA VAL A 7 12.91 16.40 -0.85
C VAL A 7 12.33 17.34 -1.89
N VAL A 8 12.97 18.49 -2.07
CA VAL A 8 12.60 19.50 -3.08
C VAL A 8 13.70 19.64 -4.11
N GLU A 9 13.37 19.96 -5.35
CA GLU A 9 14.39 20.12 -6.40
C GLU A 9 15.18 21.42 -6.23
N LYS A 10 14.49 22.52 -5.90
CA LYS A 10 15.09 23.81 -5.55
C LYS A 10 14.52 24.29 -4.23
N SER A 11 15.37 24.79 -3.34
CA SER A 11 14.93 25.34 -2.06
C SER A 11 14.02 26.57 -2.21
N THR A 12 14.11 27.29 -3.34
CA THR A 12 13.23 28.42 -3.68
C THR A 12 11.77 27.99 -3.81
N ASP A 13 11.51 26.76 -4.25
CA ASP A 13 10.15 26.22 -4.43
C ASP A 13 9.48 25.94 -3.10
N TRP A 14 10.26 25.93 -2.03
CA TRP A 14 9.81 25.78 -0.67
C TRP A 14 9.67 27.11 0.06
N GLY A 15 10.14 28.23 -0.51
CA GLY A 15 10.31 29.51 0.21
C GLY A 15 9.06 30.05 0.91
N SER A 16 7.86 29.79 0.36
CA SER A 16 6.56 30.16 0.95
C SER A 16 6.18 29.29 2.16
N TYR A 17 6.72 28.08 2.23
CA TYR A 17 6.44 27.08 3.25
C TYR A 17 7.50 27.18 4.33
N TYR A 18 7.10 27.70 5.50
CA TYR A 18 7.87 27.89 6.73
C TYR A 18 9.12 26.98 6.90
N PRO A 19 10.26 27.49 7.42
CA PRO A 19 11.49 26.72 7.55
C PRO A 19 11.23 25.45 8.36
N SER A 20 11.37 24.32 7.69
CA SER A 20 11.19 23.01 8.27
C SER A 20 12.54 22.32 8.23
N ASP A 21 13.10 21.94 9.38
CA ASP A 21 14.39 21.23 9.52
C ASP A 21 14.48 19.89 8.76
N ASN A 22 13.36 19.49 8.14
CA ASN A 22 13.17 18.24 7.42
C ASN A 22 13.27 18.40 5.91
N VAL A 23 13.48 19.61 5.38
CA VAL A 23 13.56 19.87 3.94
C VAL A 23 15.00 19.75 3.47
N VAL A 24 15.22 18.91 2.46
CA VAL A 24 16.53 18.64 1.88
C VAL A 24 16.44 18.85 0.37
N PRO A 25 17.36 19.61 -0.25
CA PRO A 25 17.38 19.72 -1.70
C PRO A 25 17.79 18.37 -2.32
N ALA A 26 17.24 18.07 -3.49
CA ALA A 26 17.42 16.78 -4.14
C ALA A 26 18.89 16.45 -4.43
N THR A 27 19.71 17.47 -4.73
CA THR A 27 21.16 17.30 -4.92
C THR A 27 21.84 16.74 -3.69
N ASP A 28 21.47 17.23 -2.50
CA ASP A 28 22.11 16.86 -1.24
C ASP A 28 21.61 15.49 -0.79
N TYR A 29 20.31 15.22 -0.96
CA TYR A 29 19.74 13.90 -0.71
C TYR A 29 20.37 12.80 -1.59
N LEU A 30 20.74 13.11 -2.83
CA LEU A 30 21.40 12.18 -3.74
C LEU A 30 22.88 11.94 -3.37
N ARG A 31 23.58 12.96 -2.88
CA ARG A 31 25.00 12.89 -2.52
C ARG A 31 25.24 12.25 -1.16
N GLU A 32 24.48 12.68 -0.16
CA GLU A 32 24.71 12.31 1.23
C GLU A 32 23.64 11.32 1.70
N PRO A 33 24.01 10.30 2.50
CA PRO A 33 23.03 9.44 3.13
C PRO A 33 22.27 10.23 4.20
N VAL A 34 21.01 10.55 3.90
CA VAL A 34 20.11 11.21 4.86
C VAL A 34 19.49 10.16 5.77
N GLY A 35 19.98 10.08 7.00
CA GLY A 35 19.48 9.18 8.04
C GLY A 35 20.42 8.01 8.35
N GLY A 36 20.32 7.50 9.58
CA GLY A 36 21.01 6.28 10.03
C GLY A 36 20.06 5.07 10.00
N ASP A 37 20.12 4.21 11.02
CA ASP A 37 19.30 3.00 11.17
C ASP A 37 17.81 3.27 11.54
N GLU A 38 17.33 4.49 11.28
CA GLU A 38 15.98 4.90 11.61
C GLU A 38 15.00 4.65 10.45
N ARG A 39 13.72 4.47 10.78
CA ARG A 39 12.68 4.36 9.75
C ARG A 39 12.43 5.73 9.12
N THR A 40 13.02 5.96 7.96
CA THR A 40 12.89 7.22 7.23
C THR A 40 11.74 7.17 6.23
N HIS A 41 10.87 8.18 6.29
CA HIS A 41 9.86 8.46 5.30
C HIS A 41 10.29 9.65 4.45
N VAL A 42 10.19 9.51 3.13
CA VAL A 42 10.62 10.52 2.18
C VAL A 42 9.41 10.98 1.37
N ILE A 43 9.08 12.26 1.45
CA ILE A 43 8.12 12.89 0.56
C ILE A 43 8.93 13.59 -0.51
N ASN A 44 8.88 13.05 -1.73
CA ASN A 44 9.55 13.61 -2.87
C ASN A 44 8.61 14.60 -3.57
N LEU A 45 8.97 15.87 -3.55
CA LEU A 45 8.24 17.01 -4.13
C LEU A 45 9.05 17.65 -5.27
N CYS A 46 9.86 16.86 -5.96
CA CYS A 46 10.58 17.33 -7.15
C CYS A 46 9.60 17.79 -8.24
N ARG A 47 10.05 18.69 -9.12
CA ARG A 47 9.19 19.28 -10.16
C ARG A 47 8.80 18.25 -11.23
N SER A 48 9.64 17.24 -11.44
CA SER A 48 9.43 16.22 -12.47
C SER A 48 9.87 14.83 -12.03
N TYR A 49 9.06 13.84 -12.40
CA TYR A 49 9.32 12.41 -12.20
C TYR A 49 9.61 11.67 -13.51
N LYS A 50 10.09 12.40 -14.53
CA LYS A 50 10.52 11.79 -15.80
C LYS A 50 11.59 10.71 -15.53
N TYR A 51 11.58 9.67 -16.35
CA TYR A 51 12.59 8.62 -16.28
C TYR A 51 13.98 9.21 -16.44
N LEU A 52 14.92 8.79 -15.58
CA LEU A 52 16.27 9.35 -15.45
C LEU A 52 16.31 10.85 -15.07
N GLY A 53 15.20 11.41 -14.60
CA GLY A 53 15.16 12.75 -14.00
C GLY A 53 15.49 12.73 -12.51
N THR A 54 15.75 13.90 -11.94
CA THR A 54 16.10 14.08 -10.52
C THR A 54 15.08 13.43 -9.58
N GLY A 55 13.79 13.70 -9.77
CA GLY A 55 12.73 13.11 -8.94
C GLY A 55 12.67 11.58 -9.04
N TYR A 56 12.98 11.01 -10.21
CA TYR A 56 13.03 9.55 -10.37
C TYR A 56 14.19 8.94 -9.55
N TYR A 57 15.37 9.55 -9.61
CA TYR A 57 16.54 9.07 -8.86
C TYR A 57 16.37 9.22 -7.34
N VAL A 58 15.72 10.29 -6.87
CA VAL A 58 15.40 10.46 -5.45
C VAL A 58 14.58 9.29 -4.93
N SER A 59 13.53 8.90 -5.66
CA SER A 59 12.69 7.76 -5.29
C SER A 59 13.43 6.43 -5.38
N LEU A 60 14.23 6.23 -6.44
CA LEU A 60 15.03 5.01 -6.61
C LEU A 60 16.07 4.83 -5.50
N LEU A 61 16.82 5.87 -5.20
CA LEU A 61 17.84 5.83 -4.17
C LEU A 61 17.23 5.71 -2.78
N GLY A 62 16.10 6.37 -2.52
CA GLY A 62 15.38 6.21 -1.26
C GLY A 62 14.90 4.77 -1.03
N GLU A 63 14.33 4.12 -2.04
CA GLU A 63 13.94 2.71 -1.94
C GLU A 63 15.15 1.79 -1.71
N ALA A 64 16.26 2.02 -2.42
CA ALA A 64 17.50 1.26 -2.22
C ALA A 64 18.07 1.41 -0.80
N ARG A 65 17.85 2.55 -0.15
CA ARG A 65 18.20 2.81 1.26
C ARG A 65 17.18 2.24 2.25
N GLY A 66 16.11 1.59 1.79
CA GLY A 66 15.02 1.10 2.65
C GLY A 66 14.08 2.18 3.17
N HIS A 67 14.16 3.40 2.62
CA HIS A 67 13.25 4.49 2.98
C HIS A 67 11.87 4.25 2.37
N ARG A 68 10.83 4.71 3.08
CA ARG A 68 9.46 4.73 2.53
C ARG A 68 9.25 6.01 1.73
N VAL A 69 9.41 5.93 0.41
CA VAL A 69 9.31 7.09 -0.48
C VAL A 69 7.90 7.23 -1.07
N ILE A 70 7.41 8.46 -1.14
CA ILE A 70 6.17 8.84 -1.81
C ILE A 70 6.48 10.00 -2.78
N PRO A 71 6.31 9.85 -4.11
CA PRO A 71 5.89 8.62 -4.79
C PRO A 71 7.01 7.58 -4.89
N SER A 72 6.63 6.30 -4.90
CA SER A 72 7.54 5.17 -5.14
C SER A 72 7.97 5.08 -6.61
N VAL A 73 9.07 4.40 -6.93
CA VAL A 73 9.51 4.17 -8.32
C VAL A 73 8.44 3.41 -9.10
N ARG A 74 7.79 2.44 -8.44
CA ARG A 74 6.65 1.73 -9.00
C ARG A 74 5.52 2.70 -9.35
N THR A 75 5.11 3.55 -8.40
CA THR A 75 4.05 4.55 -8.62
C THR A 75 4.38 5.49 -9.78
N ILE A 76 5.63 5.97 -9.89
CA ILE A 76 6.07 6.82 -11.00
C ILE A 76 5.93 6.09 -12.34
N ASN A 77 6.34 4.82 -12.40
CA ASN A 77 6.24 4.01 -13.61
C ASN A 77 4.80 3.65 -13.99
N ASP A 78 3.93 3.49 -13.00
CA ASP A 78 2.52 3.16 -13.20
C ASP A 78 1.75 4.41 -13.67
N LEU A 79 1.99 5.58 -13.07
CA LEU A 79 1.43 6.86 -13.51
C LEU A 79 1.82 7.24 -14.94
N ARG A 80 2.98 6.80 -15.42
CA ARG A 80 3.46 7.09 -16.79
C ARG A 80 2.76 6.27 -17.87
N ARG A 81 2.30 5.05 -17.54
CA ARG A 81 1.78 4.09 -18.52
C ARG A 81 0.26 4.19 -18.60
N ARG A 82 -0.25 4.98 -19.55
CA ARG A 82 -1.69 5.16 -19.75
C ARG A 82 -2.48 3.87 -19.98
N SER A 83 -1.84 2.85 -20.54
CA SER A 83 -2.47 1.56 -20.83
C SER A 83 -2.64 0.64 -19.60
N LEU A 84 -1.97 0.93 -18.48
CA LEU A 84 -2.04 0.12 -17.26
C LEU A 84 -3.19 0.50 -16.33
N TYR A 85 -3.93 1.56 -16.68
CA TYR A 85 -5.11 2.02 -15.97
C TYR A 85 -6.28 1.03 -16.00
N GLY A 86 -6.30 0.06 -16.91
CA GLY A 86 -7.51 -0.67 -17.28
C GLY A 86 -8.30 -1.40 -16.18
N LEU A 87 -7.69 -1.84 -15.08
CA LEU A 87 -8.42 -2.48 -13.97
C LEU A 87 -8.69 -1.52 -12.81
N ASP A 88 -7.67 -0.78 -12.36
CA ASP A 88 -7.82 0.14 -11.21
C ASP A 88 -8.63 1.39 -11.57
N VAL A 89 -8.62 1.82 -12.84
CA VAL A 89 -9.35 3.01 -13.31
C VAL A 89 -10.79 2.69 -13.70
N GLU A 90 -11.14 1.44 -13.99
CA GLU A 90 -12.53 1.07 -14.30
C GLU A 90 -13.43 1.25 -13.07
N ASP A 91 -12.98 0.78 -11.91
CA ASP A 91 -13.67 1.00 -10.62
C ASP A 91 -13.78 2.49 -10.27
N LEU A 92 -12.78 3.29 -10.65
CA LEU A 92 -12.78 4.74 -10.45
C LEU A 92 -13.73 5.44 -11.43
N ASN A 93 -13.81 4.99 -12.67
CA ASN A 93 -14.74 5.49 -13.70
C ASN A 93 -16.20 5.20 -13.30
N GLN A 94 -16.49 4.03 -12.71
CA GLN A 94 -17.83 3.72 -12.18
C GLN A 94 -18.24 4.69 -11.06
N LYS A 95 -17.30 5.01 -10.16
CA LYS A 95 -17.56 6.03 -9.12
C LYS A 95 -17.84 7.38 -9.77
N LEU A 96 -17.04 7.78 -10.77
CA LEU A 96 -17.19 9.06 -11.49
C LEU A 96 -18.58 9.20 -12.16
N ALA A 97 -19.07 8.14 -12.80
CA ALA A 97 -20.36 8.13 -13.49
C ALA A 97 -21.55 8.43 -12.55
N ASN A 98 -21.44 8.10 -11.26
CA ASN A 98 -22.48 8.37 -10.27
C ASN A 98 -22.53 9.84 -9.80
N PHE A 99 -21.46 10.61 -10.01
CA PHE A 99 -21.32 11.96 -9.43
C PHE A 99 -21.48 13.10 -10.43
N LEU A 100 -21.21 12.86 -11.73
CA LEU A 100 -21.28 13.91 -12.74
C LEU A 100 -22.54 13.76 -13.62
N PRO A 101 -23.48 14.73 -13.61
CA PRO A 101 -24.70 14.64 -14.40
C PRO A 101 -24.44 14.68 -15.91
N ALA A 102 -25.32 14.03 -16.67
CA ALA A 102 -25.26 13.88 -18.12
C ALA A 102 -25.51 15.18 -18.93
N GLY A 103 -25.42 16.38 -18.33
CA GLY A 103 -25.89 17.64 -18.92
C GLY A 103 -24.87 18.54 -19.64
N GLY A 104 -23.62 18.12 -19.84
CA GLY A 104 -22.57 18.93 -20.48
C GLY A 104 -22.32 18.58 -21.96
N ARG A 105 -21.75 19.49 -22.74
CA ARG A 105 -21.30 19.23 -24.13
C ARG A 105 -20.19 18.16 -24.13
N ASP A 106 -20.20 17.29 -25.15
CA ASP A 106 -19.36 16.10 -25.31
C ASP A 106 -17.87 16.37 -25.63
N THR A 107 -17.32 17.48 -25.13
CA THR A 107 -15.90 17.86 -25.31
C THR A 107 -15.45 18.83 -24.21
N THR A 108 -15.87 18.57 -22.97
CA THR A 108 -15.40 19.38 -21.83
C THR A 108 -14.22 18.66 -21.16
N ASP A 109 -13.03 19.24 -21.27
CA ASP A 109 -11.88 18.84 -20.48
C ASP A 109 -12.01 19.46 -19.09
N PHE A 110 -12.18 18.63 -18.07
CA PHE A 110 -12.25 19.07 -16.68
C PHE A 110 -11.07 18.47 -15.90
N GLY A 111 -10.49 19.23 -14.99
CA GLY A 111 -9.36 18.74 -14.19
C GLY A 111 -9.48 19.15 -12.74
N ILE A 112 -9.12 18.24 -11.84
CA ILE A 112 -9.05 18.53 -10.40
C ILE A 112 -7.66 18.27 -9.85
N LEU A 113 -7.34 18.99 -8.78
CA LEU A 113 -6.15 18.79 -7.98
C LEU A 113 -6.47 17.89 -6.78
N VAL A 114 -5.55 16.98 -6.49
CA VAL A 114 -5.60 16.05 -5.36
C VAL A 114 -4.31 16.18 -4.56
N TYR A 115 -4.45 16.51 -3.28
CA TYR A 115 -3.39 16.67 -2.29
C TYR A 115 -3.43 15.49 -1.33
N PHE A 116 -2.47 14.56 -1.38
CA PHE A 116 -2.45 13.38 -0.51
C PHE A 116 -3.79 12.62 -0.36
N GLY A 117 -4.60 12.57 -1.43
CA GLY A 117 -5.93 11.94 -1.45
C GLY A 117 -7.10 12.83 -1.01
N GLU A 118 -6.86 14.12 -0.74
CA GLU A 118 -7.87 15.13 -0.47
C GLU A 118 -8.04 16.06 -1.68
N THR A 119 -9.23 16.62 -1.86
CA THR A 119 -9.53 17.55 -2.96
C THR A 119 -10.51 18.61 -2.47
N SER A 120 -10.50 19.78 -3.11
CA SER A 120 -11.40 20.89 -2.79
C SER A 120 -12.86 20.62 -3.18
N TYR A 121 -13.12 19.60 -4.00
CA TYR A 121 -14.46 19.22 -4.46
C TYR A 121 -15.05 18.10 -3.60
N PRO A 122 -16.02 18.38 -2.71
CA PRO A 122 -16.55 17.39 -1.77
C PRO A 122 -17.13 16.13 -2.44
N GLN A 123 -17.76 16.31 -3.61
CA GLN A 123 -18.40 15.25 -4.40
C GLN A 123 -17.38 14.24 -4.95
N LEU A 124 -16.12 14.65 -5.13
CA LEU A 124 -15.05 13.82 -5.70
C LEU A 124 -14.06 13.32 -4.65
N ARG A 125 -14.37 13.48 -3.36
CA ARG A 125 -13.49 13.08 -2.25
C ARG A 125 -13.20 11.57 -2.24
N ASP A 126 -14.19 10.74 -2.50
CA ASP A 126 -14.00 9.28 -2.52
C ASP A 126 -13.17 8.83 -3.73
N LEU A 127 -13.30 9.54 -4.85
CA LEU A 127 -12.47 9.33 -6.03
C LEU A 127 -11.01 9.72 -5.74
N ALA A 128 -10.79 10.92 -5.19
CA ALA A 128 -9.46 11.41 -4.82
C ALA A 128 -8.74 10.44 -3.85
N ARG A 129 -9.47 9.90 -2.86
CA ARG A 129 -8.95 8.88 -1.95
C ARG A 129 -8.56 7.59 -2.70
N GLY A 130 -9.44 7.07 -3.55
CA GLY A 130 -9.17 5.85 -4.31
C GLY A 130 -7.98 5.99 -5.27
N VAL A 131 -7.83 7.16 -5.90
CA VAL A 131 -6.67 7.48 -6.74
C VAL A 131 -5.39 7.51 -5.92
N PHE A 132 -5.38 8.13 -4.73
CA PHE A 132 -4.20 8.16 -3.87
C PHE A 132 -3.84 6.79 -3.29
N GLU A 133 -4.82 5.94 -2.99
CA GLU A 133 -4.59 4.56 -2.55
C GLU A 133 -3.94 3.70 -3.64
N SER A 134 -4.37 3.89 -4.89
CA SER A 134 -3.83 3.17 -6.06
C SER A 134 -2.48 3.74 -6.51
N PHE A 135 -2.36 5.07 -6.50
CA PHE A 135 -1.17 5.81 -6.91
C PHE A 135 -0.73 6.78 -5.81
N PRO A 136 0.02 6.30 -4.79
CA PRO A 136 0.49 7.14 -3.70
C PRO A 136 1.47 8.21 -4.20
N ALA A 137 0.98 9.43 -4.38
CA ALA A 137 1.77 10.59 -4.79
C ALA A 137 1.29 11.84 -4.03
N PRO A 138 2.19 12.78 -3.69
CA PRO A 138 1.85 13.94 -2.85
C PRO A 138 0.83 14.87 -3.51
N LEU A 139 0.98 15.08 -4.82
CA LEU A 139 0.22 16.03 -5.59
C LEU A 139 -0.08 15.45 -6.97
N LEU A 140 -1.37 15.29 -7.26
CA LEU A 140 -1.88 14.71 -8.50
C LEU A 140 -2.88 15.66 -9.16
N ARG A 141 -2.84 15.73 -10.48
CA ARG A 141 -3.90 16.28 -11.32
C ARG A 141 -4.63 15.14 -12.00
N ILE A 142 -5.93 15.06 -11.80
CA ILE A 142 -6.80 14.14 -12.51
C ILE A 142 -7.48 14.92 -13.62
N GLU A 143 -7.32 14.46 -14.85
CA GLU A 143 -7.98 14.99 -16.04
C GLU A 143 -9.12 14.06 -16.42
N PHE A 144 -10.26 14.66 -16.75
CA PHE A 144 -11.48 13.99 -17.15
C PHE A 144 -11.82 14.43 -18.55
N GLU A 145 -12.27 13.48 -19.35
CA GLU A 145 -12.84 13.73 -20.66
C GLU A 145 -14.24 13.14 -20.73
N ARG A 146 -15.11 13.78 -21.51
CA ARG A 146 -16.46 13.33 -21.74
C ARG A 146 -16.63 13.03 -23.21
N GLU A 147 -16.83 11.75 -23.53
CA GLU A 147 -17.31 11.31 -24.84
C GLU A 147 -18.79 10.93 -24.75
N ARG A 148 -19.09 9.71 -24.29
CA ARG A 148 -20.47 9.26 -23.98
C ARG A 148 -20.76 9.21 -22.49
N MET A 149 -19.72 8.95 -21.71
CA MET A 149 -19.69 8.97 -20.25
C MET A 149 -18.44 9.70 -19.80
N TRP A 150 -18.47 10.26 -18.59
CA TRP A 150 -17.28 10.81 -17.97
C TRP A 150 -16.28 9.69 -17.71
N ARG A 151 -15.04 9.87 -18.17
CA ARG A 151 -13.94 8.96 -17.89
C ARG A 151 -12.69 9.73 -17.50
N ILE A 152 -11.83 9.09 -16.72
CA ILE A 152 -10.51 9.63 -16.40
C ILE A 152 -9.63 9.50 -17.65
N SER A 153 -9.19 10.62 -18.20
CA SER A 153 -8.32 10.67 -19.38
C SER A 153 -6.85 10.51 -18.99
N ALA A 154 -6.45 11.14 -17.88
CA ALA A 154 -5.10 11.05 -17.36
C ALA A 154 -5.02 11.32 -15.86
N ILE A 155 -4.06 10.67 -15.19
CA ILE A 155 -3.65 11.00 -13.82
C ILE A 155 -2.18 11.38 -13.89
N LYS A 156 -1.86 12.63 -13.58
CA LYS A 156 -0.50 13.17 -13.71
C LYS A 156 0.01 13.67 -12.37
N PRO A 157 1.23 13.28 -11.94
CA PRO A 157 1.89 13.97 -10.86
C PRO A 157 2.30 15.36 -11.34
N ILE A 158 2.08 16.37 -10.50
CA ILE A 158 2.47 17.76 -10.78
C ILE A 158 3.42 18.26 -9.67
N GLY A 159 4.18 19.32 -9.96
CA GLY A 159 5.11 19.92 -9.00
C GLY A 159 4.48 21.12 -8.28
N LEU A 160 5.05 21.50 -7.13
CA LEU A 160 4.57 22.63 -6.33
C LEU A 160 4.54 23.95 -7.12
N HIS A 161 5.54 24.17 -7.98
CA HIS A 161 5.66 25.36 -8.82
C HIS A 161 4.48 25.65 -9.78
N THR A 162 3.52 24.73 -9.92
CA THR A 162 2.33 24.94 -10.75
C THR A 162 1.11 25.41 -9.97
N LEU A 163 1.21 25.49 -8.65
CA LEU A 163 0.12 25.91 -7.77
C LEU A 163 0.04 27.44 -7.71
N ASP A 164 -1.18 27.95 -7.52
CA ASP A 164 -1.40 29.34 -7.10
C ASP A 164 -1.38 29.47 -5.57
N ASP A 165 -1.32 30.69 -5.04
CA ASP A 165 -1.19 30.94 -3.59
C ASP A 165 -2.27 30.21 -2.75
N ALA A 166 -3.52 30.17 -3.23
CA ALA A 166 -4.61 29.50 -2.51
C ALA A 166 -4.46 27.97 -2.52
N GLN A 167 -3.97 27.41 -3.63
CA GLN A 167 -3.64 26.00 -3.75
C GLN A 167 -2.39 25.64 -2.94
N GLU A 168 -1.42 26.54 -2.84
CA GLU A 168 -0.24 26.38 -1.99
C GLU A 168 -0.65 26.25 -0.51
N ASP A 169 -1.53 27.13 -0.03
CA ASP A 169 -2.08 27.07 1.33
C ASP A 169 -2.83 25.76 1.59
N ALA A 170 -3.67 25.34 0.63
CA ALA A 170 -4.39 24.07 0.73
C ALA A 170 -3.42 22.88 0.82
N PHE A 171 -2.37 22.87 0.00
CA PHE A 171 -1.34 21.84 0.03
C PHE A 171 -0.61 21.82 1.39
N ALA A 172 -0.25 22.98 1.94
CA ALA A 172 0.42 23.08 3.24
C ALA A 172 -0.41 22.46 4.36
N GLN A 173 -1.71 22.78 4.41
CA GLN A 173 -2.63 22.24 5.41
C GLN A 173 -2.77 20.71 5.30
N THR A 174 -2.86 20.19 4.08
CA THR A 174 -2.95 18.75 3.86
C THR A 174 -1.62 18.05 4.17
N LEU A 175 -0.48 18.67 3.86
CA LEU A 175 0.84 18.15 4.19
C LEU A 175 1.04 18.02 5.70
N ASP A 176 0.71 19.05 6.48
CA ASP A 176 0.79 18.99 7.95
C ASP A 176 -0.11 17.87 8.50
N SER A 177 -1.34 17.78 7.99
CA SER A 177 -2.27 16.71 8.34
C SER A 177 -1.73 15.31 8.01
N PHE A 178 -1.04 15.16 6.87
CA PHE A 178 -0.40 13.92 6.45
C PHE A 178 0.83 13.59 7.31
N ALA A 179 1.70 14.57 7.58
CA ALA A 179 2.89 14.42 8.41
C ALA A 179 2.52 14.00 9.85
N ARG A 180 1.49 14.63 10.43
CA ARG A 180 0.94 14.26 11.76
C ARG A 180 0.44 12.81 11.79
N LYS A 181 -0.22 12.34 10.72
CA LYS A 181 -0.66 10.93 10.61
C LYS A 181 0.54 9.98 10.59
N LEU A 182 1.65 10.39 9.99
CA LEU A 182 2.88 9.60 9.89
C LEU A 182 3.61 9.45 11.24
N TRP A 183 3.57 10.50 12.07
CA TRP A 183 4.15 10.49 13.41
C TRP A 183 3.29 9.79 14.47
N ARG A 184 2.02 9.50 14.18
CA ARG A 184 1.19 8.71 15.09
C ARG A 184 1.82 7.33 15.25
N LYS A 185 2.29 7.02 16.47
CA LYS A 185 2.71 5.68 16.85
C LYS A 185 1.62 4.70 16.42
N PRO A 186 1.92 3.67 15.59
CA PRO A 186 0.93 2.66 15.27
C PRO A 186 0.41 2.11 16.59
N ARG A 187 -0.92 2.13 16.77
CA ARG A 187 -1.57 1.65 18.00
C ARG A 187 -0.99 0.28 18.29
N ALA A 188 -0.40 0.11 19.47
CA ALA A 188 0.23 -1.13 19.85
C ALA A 188 -0.75 -2.27 19.53
N ARG A 189 -0.40 -3.13 18.58
CA ARG A 189 -1.16 -4.35 18.35
C ARG A 189 -1.19 -5.04 19.71
N ARG A 190 -2.39 -5.35 20.22
CA ARG A 190 -2.50 -6.23 21.37
C ARG A 190 -1.80 -7.53 20.96
N LEU A 191 -0.59 -7.72 21.48
CA LEU A 191 0.14 -8.97 21.39
C LEU A 191 -0.63 -9.92 22.28
N TYR A 192 -1.57 -10.65 21.68
CA TYR A 192 -2.13 -11.81 22.34
C TYR A 192 -1.00 -12.82 22.46
N ARG A 193 -0.74 -13.32 23.68
CA ARG A 193 0.30 -14.33 23.91
C ARG A 193 0.02 -15.61 23.11
N TYR A 194 -1.26 -15.87 22.82
CA TYR A 194 -1.75 -17.00 22.05
C TYR A 194 -2.95 -16.56 21.20
N ASP A 195 -3.06 -17.10 19.99
CA ASP A 195 -4.25 -17.01 19.14
C ASP A 195 -4.82 -18.44 19.02
N ILE A 196 -6.01 -18.67 19.58
CA ILE A 196 -6.61 -20.00 19.69
C ILE A 196 -8.01 -19.95 19.07
N ALA A 197 -8.24 -20.78 18.05
CA ALA A 197 -9.57 -21.07 17.55
C ALA A 197 -10.14 -22.27 18.32
N MET A 198 -11.27 -22.09 19.00
CA MET A 198 -12.01 -23.18 19.64
C MET A 198 -13.28 -23.45 18.83
N LEU A 199 -13.47 -24.71 18.45
CA LEU A 199 -14.74 -25.19 17.91
C LEU A 199 -15.66 -25.51 19.09
N VAL A 200 -16.83 -24.89 19.14
CA VAL A 200 -17.85 -25.15 20.16
C VAL A 200 -19.09 -25.65 19.45
N ASP A 201 -19.45 -26.91 19.70
CA ASP A 201 -20.76 -27.46 19.32
C ASP A 201 -21.73 -27.33 20.50
N PRO A 202 -22.81 -26.51 20.39
CA PRO A 202 -23.80 -26.37 21.46
C PRO A 202 -24.58 -27.65 21.77
N ASN A 203 -24.62 -28.61 20.84
CA ASN A 203 -25.44 -29.82 20.94
C ASN A 203 -24.65 -31.05 21.45
N GLU A 204 -23.36 -30.88 21.75
CA GLU A 204 -22.53 -31.99 22.23
C GLU A 204 -22.86 -32.32 23.70
N VAL A 205 -23.24 -33.57 23.95
CA VAL A 205 -23.74 -34.04 25.25
C VAL A 205 -22.66 -34.04 26.34
N MET A 206 -21.39 -34.22 25.96
CA MET A 206 -20.25 -34.24 26.88
C MET A 206 -19.13 -33.36 26.34
N PRO A 207 -19.25 -32.02 26.45
CA PRO A 207 -18.24 -31.13 25.93
C PRO A 207 -16.93 -31.27 26.73
N PRO A 208 -15.76 -31.21 26.07
CA PRO A 208 -14.46 -31.33 26.73
C PRO A 208 -14.11 -30.12 27.61
N SER A 209 -14.89 -29.02 27.55
CA SER A 209 -14.66 -27.78 28.30
C SER A 209 -15.93 -27.29 28.98
N ASN A 210 -15.79 -26.72 30.18
CA ASN A 210 -16.92 -26.16 30.92
C ASN A 210 -17.30 -24.75 30.41
N LYS A 211 -18.57 -24.35 30.60
CA LYS A 211 -19.11 -23.06 30.13
C LYS A 211 -18.37 -21.84 30.70
N LYS A 212 -17.77 -21.97 31.89
CA LYS A 212 -17.02 -20.89 32.56
C LYS A 212 -15.66 -20.67 31.88
N ALA A 213 -14.97 -21.74 31.51
CA ALA A 213 -13.70 -21.71 30.79
C ALA A 213 -13.87 -21.17 29.36
N LEU A 214 -14.96 -21.53 28.68
CA LEU A 214 -15.29 -20.95 27.36
C LEU A 214 -15.52 -19.44 27.45
N LYS A 215 -16.21 -18.95 28.48
CA LYS A 215 -16.44 -17.50 28.69
C LYS A 215 -15.17 -16.71 29.04
N SER A 216 -14.23 -17.31 29.79
CA SER A 216 -12.96 -16.64 30.12
C SER A 216 -11.96 -16.65 28.97
N SER A 217 -12.10 -17.60 28.03
CA SER A 217 -11.23 -17.72 26.86
C SER A 217 -11.81 -17.07 25.59
N SER A 218 -13.12 -16.87 25.50
CA SER A 218 -13.74 -16.12 24.40
C SER A 218 -13.66 -14.61 24.66
N PRO A 219 -13.01 -13.81 23.79
CA PRO A 219 -13.20 -12.35 23.81
C PRO A 219 -14.68 -12.02 23.53
N PRO A 220 -15.18 -10.83 23.93
CA PRO A 220 -16.56 -10.42 23.69
C PRO A 220 -16.93 -10.62 22.22
N ALA A 221 -17.97 -11.42 21.98
CA ALA A 221 -18.32 -12.00 20.70
C ALA A 221 -18.34 -10.95 19.59
N ARG A 222 -17.37 -11.03 18.69
CA ARG A 222 -17.42 -10.36 17.39
C ARG A 222 -17.91 -11.43 16.42
N ASN A 223 -19.10 -11.24 15.85
CA ASN A 223 -19.70 -12.17 14.88
C ASN A 223 -18.70 -12.47 13.75
N TRP A 224 -18.03 -13.63 13.83
CA TRP A 224 -17.06 -14.10 12.84
C TRP A 224 -17.69 -14.96 11.74
N ALA A 225 -19.01 -15.16 11.77
CA ALA A 225 -19.71 -16.10 10.90
C ALA A 225 -19.74 -15.75 9.38
N SER A 226 -19.16 -14.64 8.93
CA SER A 226 -19.33 -14.20 7.53
C SER A 226 -18.09 -13.66 6.80
N ARG A 227 -16.86 -13.80 7.32
CA ARG A 227 -15.65 -13.48 6.53
C ARG A 227 -15.02 -14.72 5.91
N SER A 228 -15.44 -14.97 4.68
CA SER A 228 -14.79 -15.74 3.61
C SER A 228 -13.46 -16.40 3.96
N ILE A 229 -13.51 -17.72 4.09
CA ILE A 229 -12.37 -18.63 4.02
C ILE A 229 -11.83 -18.59 2.59
N ARG A 230 -10.88 -17.69 2.30
CA ARG A 230 -9.99 -17.83 1.14
C ARG A 230 -8.78 -18.69 1.53
N SER A 231 -9.02 -20.00 1.57
CA SER A 231 -8.08 -21.07 1.19
C SER A 231 -8.70 -22.39 1.62
N ALA A 232 -9.26 -23.09 0.64
CA ALA A 232 -9.89 -24.38 0.83
C ALA A 232 -8.85 -25.47 1.14
N ARG A 233 -9.11 -26.24 2.19
CA ARG A 233 -9.08 -27.71 2.13
C ARG A 233 -10.22 -28.22 2.99
N VAL A 234 -11.36 -28.43 2.35
CA VAL A 234 -12.47 -29.19 2.90
C VAL A 234 -12.00 -30.63 3.02
N ILE A 235 -11.73 -31.08 4.24
CA ILE A 235 -11.66 -32.52 4.54
C ILE A 235 -13.02 -32.89 5.11
N THR A 236 -13.96 -33.20 4.22
CA THR A 236 -15.18 -33.93 4.58
C THR A 236 -14.76 -35.35 4.97
N ARG A 237 -14.75 -35.65 6.26
CA ARG A 237 -14.71 -37.05 6.74
C ARG A 237 -16.11 -37.62 6.61
N ALA A 238 -16.34 -38.34 5.50
CA ALA A 238 -17.39 -39.35 5.43
C ALA A 238 -16.91 -40.57 6.22
N SER A 239 -17.67 -40.99 7.22
CA SER A 239 -17.48 -42.26 7.94
C SER A 239 -17.84 -43.44 7.03
N PRO A 240 -17.04 -44.51 6.96
CA PRO A 240 -17.55 -45.80 6.53
C PRO A 240 -17.56 -46.79 7.70
N SER A 241 -18.69 -47.49 7.76
CA SER A 241 -19.03 -48.64 8.58
C SER A 241 -18.05 -49.81 8.46
N THR A 242 -17.89 -50.50 9.59
CA THR A 242 -17.32 -51.83 9.81
C THR A 242 -17.64 -52.85 8.70
N THR A 243 -16.63 -53.51 8.12
CA THR A 243 -16.66 -54.94 7.72
C THR A 243 -15.21 -55.44 7.53
N ALA A 244 -14.98 -56.66 8.01
CA ALA A 244 -13.69 -57.36 8.07
C ALA A 244 -13.15 -57.84 6.70
N CYS A 245 -11.84 -58.12 6.63
CA CYS A 245 -11.25 -59.43 6.34
C CYS A 245 -9.92 -59.36 5.54
N SER A 246 -8.90 -60.01 6.10
CA SER A 246 -7.84 -60.82 5.46
C SER A 246 -6.68 -60.21 4.64
N SER A 247 -5.51 -60.71 5.03
CA SER A 247 -4.29 -61.00 4.26
C SER A 247 -3.15 -59.97 4.24
N ALA A 248 -2.08 -60.37 4.92
CA ALA A 248 -0.79 -59.71 5.00
C ALA A 248 0.15 -60.16 3.85
N LYS A 249 0.97 -59.24 3.35
CA LYS A 249 2.37 -59.49 2.92
C LYS A 249 3.16 -58.16 2.84
N PRO A 250 4.47 -58.15 3.19
CA PRO A 250 5.19 -56.93 3.52
C PRO A 250 5.84 -56.23 2.30
N ARG A 251 5.92 -54.90 2.36
CA ARG A 251 6.56 -54.00 1.39
C ARG A 251 8.09 -54.05 1.50
N ARG A 252 8.76 -54.08 0.34
CA ARG A 252 10.20 -53.90 0.16
C ARG A 252 10.61 -52.46 0.54
N LEU A 253 11.66 -52.33 1.34
CA LEU A 253 12.41 -51.08 1.55
C LEU A 253 13.20 -50.74 0.28
N ILE A 254 13.07 -49.51 -0.19
CA ILE A 254 13.95 -48.93 -1.22
C ILE A 254 14.90 -47.96 -0.50
N THR A 255 16.18 -48.30 -0.57
CA THR A 255 17.37 -47.58 -0.08
C THR A 255 17.58 -46.25 -0.80
N ILE A 256 17.92 -45.20 -0.05
CA ILE A 256 18.38 -43.89 -0.52
C ILE A 256 19.93 -43.93 -0.59
N PRO A 257 20.58 -43.58 -1.71
CA PRO A 257 22.04 -43.42 -1.73
C PRO A 257 22.46 -42.03 -1.28
N THR A 258 23.41 -42.02 -0.35
CA THR A 258 24.13 -40.90 0.26
C THR A 258 25.03 -40.19 -0.77
N VAL A 259 24.89 -38.87 -0.94
CA VAL A 259 25.80 -38.07 -1.76
C VAL A 259 26.93 -37.52 -0.87
N SER A 260 28.15 -37.96 -1.17
CA SER A 260 29.41 -37.54 -0.54
C SER A 260 29.83 -36.14 -0.97
N ARG A 261 30.13 -35.28 0.01
CA ARG A 261 30.79 -33.98 -0.14
C ARG A 261 32.28 -34.17 -0.47
N THR A 262 32.74 -33.56 -1.56
CA THR A 262 34.17 -33.30 -1.82
C THR A 262 34.41 -31.79 -1.87
N ARG A 263 35.21 -31.27 -0.92
CA ARG A 263 35.84 -29.95 -1.00
C ARG A 263 37.06 -30.03 -1.92
N PRO A 264 37.42 -28.95 -2.62
CA PRO A 264 38.81 -28.69 -2.93
C PRO A 264 39.33 -27.42 -2.25
N SER A 265 40.63 -27.43 -2.12
CA SER A 265 41.54 -26.61 -1.34
C SER A 265 41.73 -25.18 -1.87
N ALA A 266 42.08 -24.30 -0.93
CA ALA A 266 42.65 -22.99 -1.14
C ALA A 266 43.87 -22.99 -2.08
N ARG A 267 43.97 -21.95 -2.92
CA ARG A 267 45.23 -21.37 -3.40
C ARG A 267 45.13 -19.86 -3.37
N ALA A 268 46.06 -19.26 -2.63
CA ALA A 268 46.37 -17.84 -2.58
C ALA A 268 47.13 -17.43 -3.83
N TRP A 269 46.81 -16.25 -4.40
CA TRP A 269 47.73 -15.42 -5.18
C TRP A 269 47.35 -13.95 -4.96
N TRP A 270 48.37 -13.19 -4.54
CA TRP A 270 48.67 -11.76 -4.66
C TRP A 270 47.58 -10.78 -5.14
#